data_AF-A0A5D3DV26-F1
#
_entry.id   AF-A0A5D3DV26-F1
#
_cell.length_a   1.000
_cell.length_b   1.000
_cell.length_c   1.000
_cell.angle_alpha   90.00
_cell.angle_beta   90.00
_cell.angle_gamma   90.00
#
_symmetry.space_group_name_H-M   'P 1'
#
loop_
_entity.id
_entity.type
_entity.pdbx_description
1 polymer ?
#
loop_
_entity_poly.entity_id
_entity_poly.type
_entity_poly.pdbx_seq_one_letter_code
_entity_poly.pdbx_strand_id
1 'polypeptide(L)'
;MTKRPFTGKGYRAKEPLELIHSYLCGPINVKAKKGFEYFISFIDGYSRYDYLYIMEHKSEAIEKFKEYNAEVENLLSKKIKILRSNRGGEYMNLRFQDYMIEHGIQSQLSAPDIPQQNGISERRNRTLLDMVHSMISYAQLPSSFWGYAVESAVHILNNVPLKSVSETPFELWRGHKPSLSYFRI
;
A
#
# COMPACT_ATOMS: atom_id res chain seq x y z
N MET A 1 -20.29 -10.55 18.64
CA MET A 1 -21.06 -9.31 18.41
C MET A 1 -20.71 -8.77 17.03
N THR A 2 -21.60 -8.89 16.05
CA THR A 2 -21.32 -8.52 14.65
C THR A 2 -21.62 -7.03 14.47
N LYS A 3 -20.60 -6.19 14.23
CA LYS A 3 -20.80 -4.75 13.96
C LYS A 3 -21.70 -4.57 12.73
N ARG A 4 -22.69 -3.67 12.82
CA ARG A 4 -23.60 -3.34 11.70
C ARG A 4 -22.81 -2.89 10.46
N PRO A 5 -23.29 -3.16 9.23
CA PRO A 5 -22.65 -2.69 8.01
C PRO A 5 -22.54 -1.16 8.04
N PHE A 6 -21.36 -0.64 7.74
CA PHE A 6 -21.14 0.80 7.65
C PHE A 6 -21.87 1.36 6.43
N THR A 7 -22.72 2.37 6.65
CA THR A 7 -23.58 2.97 5.61
C THR A 7 -23.00 4.24 4.98
N GLY A 8 -21.85 4.73 5.46
CA GLY A 8 -21.22 5.93 4.92
C GLY A 8 -20.46 5.65 3.61
N LYS A 9 -20.67 6.47 2.58
CA LYS A 9 -19.73 6.54 1.45
C LYS A 9 -18.49 7.29 1.91
N GLY A 10 -17.38 6.55 2.11
CA GLY A 10 -16.08 7.18 2.40
C GLY A 10 -15.62 8.09 1.27
N TYR A 11 -14.77 9.07 1.58
CA TYR A 11 -14.16 9.95 0.58
C TYR A 11 -13.46 9.16 -0.52
N ARG A 12 -13.75 9.48 -1.78
CA ARG A 12 -13.09 8.90 -2.96
C ARG A 12 -12.29 10.00 -3.64
N ALA A 13 -10.99 9.77 -3.80
CA ALA A 13 -10.12 10.65 -4.58
C ALA A 13 -10.60 10.71 -6.03
N LYS A 14 -10.45 11.89 -6.63
CA LYS A 14 -10.84 12.22 -8.00
C LYS A 14 -9.65 12.25 -8.95
N GLU A 15 -8.44 12.35 -8.42
CA GLU A 15 -7.19 12.30 -9.19
C GLU A 15 -6.07 11.57 -8.43
N PRO A 16 -5.03 11.09 -9.14
CA PRO A 16 -3.83 10.52 -8.51
C PRO A 16 -3.17 11.49 -7.51
N LEU A 17 -2.60 10.95 -6.43
CA LEU A 17 -1.92 11.65 -5.34
C LEU A 17 -2.79 12.53 -4.43
N GLU A 18 -4.10 12.60 -4.67
CA GLU A 18 -5.01 13.36 -3.82
C GLU A 18 -5.18 12.72 -2.42
N LEU A 19 -5.19 11.39 -2.35
CA LEU A 19 -5.29 10.64 -1.10
C LEU A 19 -4.50 9.35 -1.21
N ILE A 20 -3.46 9.21 -0.39
CA ILE A 20 -2.69 7.98 -0.27
C ILE A 20 -3.12 7.24 0.99
N HIS A 21 -3.48 5.97 0.84
CA HIS A 21 -3.74 5.07 1.96
C HIS A 21 -2.47 4.30 2.30
N SER A 22 -2.00 4.43 3.53
CA SER A 22 -0.82 3.75 4.02
C SER A 22 -1.17 2.68 5.05
N TYR A 23 -0.42 1.58 5.02
CA TYR A 23 -0.45 0.56 6.06
C TYR A 23 0.88 -0.19 6.08
N LEU A 24 1.38 -0.41 7.29
CA LEU A 24 2.58 -1.19 7.57
C LEU A 24 2.17 -2.52 8.18
N CYS A 25 2.69 -3.62 7.62
CA CYS A 25 2.50 -4.97 8.10
C CYS A 25 3.81 -5.50 8.70
N GLY A 26 3.71 -6.19 9.84
CA GLY A 26 4.82 -6.88 10.48
C GLY A 26 4.92 -6.60 11.99
N PRO A 27 5.85 -7.27 12.70
CA PRO A 27 6.81 -8.22 12.14
C PRO A 27 6.11 -9.50 11.66
N ILE A 28 6.56 -10.04 10.53
CA ILE A 28 6.08 -11.34 10.02
C ILE A 28 6.88 -12.45 10.72
N ASN A 29 6.17 -13.50 11.18
CA ASN A 29 6.75 -14.58 12.01
C ASN A 29 8.03 -15.21 11.45
N VAL A 30 8.17 -15.28 10.13
CA VAL A 30 9.37 -15.80 9.45
C VAL A 30 10.05 -14.64 8.74
N LYS A 31 11.33 -14.40 9.02
CA LYS A 31 12.11 -13.40 8.27
C LYS A 31 12.15 -13.77 6.78
N ALA A 32 11.95 -12.78 5.94
CA ALA A 32 12.19 -12.92 4.51
C ALA A 32 13.69 -13.12 4.24
N LYS A 33 14.02 -13.53 3.01
CA LYS A 33 15.40 -13.47 2.52
C LYS A 33 15.97 -12.06 2.77
N LYS A 34 17.25 -12.00 3.14
CA LYS A 34 17.97 -10.77 3.53
C LYS A 34 17.56 -10.13 4.87
N GLY A 35 16.78 -10.83 5.69
CA GLY A 35 16.51 -10.41 7.08
C GLY A 35 15.26 -9.55 7.25
N PHE A 36 14.53 -9.25 6.18
CA PHE A 36 13.34 -8.40 6.22
C PHE A 36 12.21 -8.99 7.07
N GLU A 37 11.50 -8.13 7.79
CA GLU A 37 10.44 -8.51 8.74
C GLU A 37 9.13 -7.74 8.50
N TYR A 38 9.19 -6.62 7.78
CA TYR A 38 8.07 -5.72 7.60
C TYR A 38 7.88 -5.39 6.12
N PHE A 39 6.68 -4.94 5.77
CA PHE A 39 6.47 -4.20 4.54
C PHE A 39 5.52 -3.03 4.78
N ILE A 40 5.66 -1.97 3.98
CA ILE A 40 4.76 -0.82 3.96
C ILE A 40 4.17 -0.68 2.56
N SER A 41 2.87 -0.41 2.52
CA SER A 41 2.08 -0.21 1.30
C SER A 41 1.59 1.23 1.23
N PHE A 42 1.73 1.87 0.08
CA PHE A 42 1.20 3.18 -0.25
C PHE A 42 0.24 3.05 -1.43
N ILE A 43 -1.06 3.09 -1.14
CA ILE A 43 -2.10 2.81 -2.12
C ILE A 43 -2.79 4.10 -2.51
N ASP A 44 -2.77 4.43 -3.79
CA ASP A 44 -3.45 5.60 -4.31
C ASP A 44 -4.98 5.45 -4.25
N GLY A 45 -5.64 6.48 -3.72
CA GLY A 45 -7.07 6.50 -3.46
C GLY A 45 -7.93 6.54 -4.73
N TYR A 46 -7.35 6.98 -5.85
CA TYR A 46 -8.01 7.12 -7.14
C TYR A 46 -7.81 5.87 -8.01
N SER A 47 -6.55 5.59 -8.38
CA SER A 47 -6.13 4.53 -9.29
C SER A 47 -6.11 3.14 -8.63
N ARG A 48 -6.03 3.07 -7.29
CA ARG A 48 -5.73 1.83 -6.54
C ARG A 48 -4.35 1.25 -6.80
N TYR A 49 -3.45 2.02 -7.41
CA TYR A 49 -2.07 1.61 -7.61
C TYR A 49 -1.39 1.50 -6.25
N ASP A 50 -0.68 0.39 -6.04
CA ASP A 50 -0.07 0.03 -4.77
C ASP A 50 1.46 0.05 -4.91
N TYR A 51 2.11 0.94 -4.17
CA TYR A 51 3.57 0.96 -4.01
C TYR A 51 3.95 0.20 -2.74
N LEU A 52 4.85 -0.77 -2.86
CA LEU A 52 5.27 -1.62 -1.76
C LEU A 52 6.77 -1.48 -1.51
N TYR A 53 7.14 -1.32 -0.24
CA TYR A 53 8.52 -1.43 0.21
C TYR A 53 8.63 -2.49 1.31
N ILE A 54 9.60 -3.39 1.16
CA ILE A 54 9.98 -4.36 2.20
C ILE A 54 11.07 -3.74 3.07
N MET A 55 11.02 -3.99 4.38
CA MET A 55 11.88 -3.36 5.38
C MET A 55 12.34 -4.37 6.43
N GLU A 56 13.51 -4.14 7.00
CA GLU A 56 14.06 -4.92 8.12
C GLU A 56 13.54 -4.39 9.46
N HIS A 57 13.41 -3.08 9.56
CA HIS A 57 12.97 -2.40 10.76
C HIS A 57 11.81 -1.45 10.48
N LYS A 58 10.88 -1.39 11.43
CA LYS A 58 9.74 -0.48 11.40
C LYS A 58 10.14 1.00 11.31
N SER A 59 11.33 1.37 11.81
CA SER A 59 11.87 2.73 11.76
C SER A 59 12.22 3.21 10.34
N GLU A 60 12.34 2.30 9.37
CA GLU A 60 12.63 2.65 7.97
C GLU A 60 11.43 3.27 7.25
N ALA A 61 10.22 3.21 7.84
CA ALA A 61 8.98 3.66 7.21
C ALA A 61 9.02 5.11 6.70
N ILE A 62 9.67 6.02 7.44
CA ILE A 62 9.81 7.42 7.01
C ILE A 62 10.72 7.56 5.80
N GLU A 63 11.85 6.85 5.77
CA GLU A 63 12.76 6.91 4.63
C GLU A 63 12.10 6.31 3.39
N LYS A 64 11.33 5.23 3.54
CA LYS A 64 10.52 4.66 2.45
C LYS A 64 9.41 5.59 1.98
N PHE A 65 8.79 6.36 2.88
CA PHE A 65 7.83 7.38 2.48
C PHE A 65 8.48 8.54 1.73
N LYS A 66 9.69 8.97 2.11
CA LYS A 66 10.45 10.00 1.39
C LYS A 66 10.83 9.55 -0.02
N GLU A 67 11.36 8.33 -0.14
CA GLU A 67 11.66 7.69 -1.43
C GLU A 67 10.40 7.68 -2.33
N TYR A 68 9.29 7.20 -1.79
CA TYR A 68 8.00 7.18 -2.47
C TYR A 68 7.54 8.57 -2.91
N ASN A 69 7.53 9.55 -2.00
CA ASN A 69 7.05 10.91 -2.25
C ASN A 69 7.85 11.56 -3.39
N ALA A 70 9.18 11.52 -3.30
CA ALA A 70 10.05 12.10 -4.33
C ALA A 70 9.83 11.44 -5.72
N GLU A 71 9.71 10.11 -5.76
CA GLU A 71 9.48 9.38 -7.02
C GLU A 71 8.14 9.77 -7.66
N VAL A 72 7.04 9.65 -6.91
CA VAL A 72 5.70 9.77 -7.49
C VAL A 72 5.33 11.20 -7.84
N GLU A 73 5.81 12.18 -7.06
CA GLU A 73 5.56 13.59 -7.36
C GLU A 73 6.29 14.01 -8.63
N ASN A 74 7.53 13.55 -8.82
CA ASN A 74 8.29 13.78 -10.04
C ASN A 74 7.64 13.06 -11.24
N LEU A 75 7.27 11.78 -11.06
CA LEU A 75 6.65 10.97 -12.10
C LEU A 75 5.35 11.57 -12.63
N LEU A 76 4.48 12.03 -11.73
CA LEU A 76 3.15 12.50 -12.08
C LEU A 76 3.06 14.02 -12.22
N SER A 77 4.15 14.75 -11.94
CA SER A 77 4.17 16.22 -11.88
C SER A 77 3.03 16.77 -11.00
N LYS A 78 2.79 16.10 -9.86
CA LYS A 78 1.72 16.39 -8.90
C LYS A 78 2.26 16.26 -7.49
N LYS A 79 1.57 16.83 -6.50
CA LYS A 79 1.93 16.74 -5.09
C LYS A 79 1.00 15.79 -4.33
N ILE A 80 1.53 15.06 -3.36
CA ILE A 80 0.70 14.30 -2.42
C ILE A 80 -0.07 15.30 -1.56
N LYS A 81 -1.40 15.20 -1.53
CA LYS A 81 -2.22 16.13 -0.72
C LYS A 81 -2.50 15.58 0.67
N ILE A 82 -2.88 14.30 0.75
CA ILE A 82 -3.34 13.69 2.00
C ILE A 82 -2.70 12.30 2.14
N LEU A 83 -2.09 12.03 3.29
CA LEU A 83 -1.71 10.69 3.71
C LEU A 83 -2.70 10.20 4.77
N ARG A 84 -3.41 9.11 4.47
CA ARG A 84 -4.26 8.42 5.45
C ARG A 84 -3.59 7.16 5.94
N SER A 85 -3.34 7.08 7.24
CA SER A 85 -2.70 5.93 7.87
C SER A 85 -3.50 5.46 9.10
N ASN A 86 -3.13 4.29 9.61
CA ASN A 86 -3.52 3.91 10.97
C ASN A 86 -2.72 4.73 12.00
N ARG A 87 -3.04 4.57 13.28
CA ARG A 87 -2.29 5.19 14.40
C ARG A 87 -1.04 4.39 14.79
N GLY A 88 -0.40 3.73 13.81
CA GLY A 88 0.85 3.01 14.04
C GLY A 88 1.94 3.98 14.52
N GLY A 89 2.76 3.54 15.48
CA GLY A 89 3.83 4.36 16.07
C GLY A 89 4.85 4.92 15.07
N GLU A 90 4.98 4.30 13.90
CA GLU A 90 5.77 4.77 12.76
C GLU A 90 5.26 6.10 12.21
N TYR A 91 3.93 6.27 12.11
CA TYR A 91 3.31 7.50 11.61
C TYR A 91 3.24 8.57 12.70
N MET A 92 3.23 8.17 13.97
CA MET A 92 3.23 9.11 15.12
C MET A 92 4.62 9.65 15.43
N ASN A 93 5.66 9.21 14.74
CA ASN A 93 7.02 9.70 14.92
C ASN A 93 7.13 11.18 14.52
N LEU A 94 7.77 12.00 15.36
CA LEU A 94 7.96 13.43 15.10
C LEU A 94 8.62 13.70 13.75
N ARG A 95 9.65 12.94 13.37
CA ARG A 95 10.31 13.09 12.06
C ARG A 95 9.36 12.85 10.89
N PHE A 96 8.39 11.95 11.05
CA PHE A 96 7.37 11.68 10.03
C PHE A 96 6.40 12.87 9.94
N GLN A 97 5.94 13.37 11.09
CA GLN A 97 5.06 14.53 11.15
C GLN A 97 5.71 15.80 10.58
N ASP A 98 6.96 16.07 10.97
CA ASP A 98 7.75 17.21 10.49
C ASP A 98 7.90 17.17 8.97
N TYR A 99 8.21 16.00 8.41
CA TYR A 99 8.31 15.81 6.96
C TYR A 99 6.99 16.09 6.25
N MET A 100 5.86 15.60 6.80
CA MET A 100 4.53 15.89 6.24
C MET A 100 4.20 17.39 6.27
N ILE A 101 4.52 18.08 7.37
CA ILE A 101 4.31 19.53 7.49
C ILE A 101 5.18 20.29 6.48
N GLU A 102 6.47 19.95 6.39
CA GLU A 102 7.43 20.57 5.47
C GLU A 102 6.97 20.46 4.00
N HIS A 103 6.34 19.33 3.64
CA HIS A 103 5.87 19.07 2.28
C HIS A 103 4.40 19.48 2.06
N GLY A 104 3.73 20.05 3.06
CA GLY A 104 2.33 20.45 2.97
C GLY A 104 1.34 19.29 2.85
N ILE A 105 1.74 18.08 3.28
CA ILE A 105 0.93 16.87 3.22
C ILE A 105 0.03 16.79 4.47
N GLN A 106 -1.28 16.73 4.27
CA GLN A 106 -2.22 16.59 5.38
C GLN A 106 -2.24 15.14 5.89
N SER A 107 -1.91 14.97 7.17
CA SER A 107 -2.04 13.70 7.88
C SER A 107 -3.50 13.42 8.27
N GLN A 108 -4.03 12.26 7.88
CA GLN A 108 -5.34 11.75 8.29
C GLN A 108 -5.18 10.41 9.02
N LEU A 109 -5.22 10.44 10.34
CA LEU A 109 -5.18 9.22 11.15
C LEU A 109 -6.58 8.61 11.24
N SER A 110 -6.72 7.31 10.93
CA SER A 110 -7.97 6.60 11.21
C SER A 110 -8.25 6.59 12.71
N ALA A 111 -9.51 6.79 13.10
CA ALA A 111 -9.90 6.72 14.50
C ALA A 111 -9.64 5.31 15.06
N PRO A 112 -9.24 5.19 16.35
CA PRO A 112 -9.24 3.91 17.03
C PRO A 112 -10.66 3.32 16.92
N ASP A 113 -10.77 2.03 16.63
CA ASP A 113 -12.05 1.31 16.50
C ASP A 113 -12.92 1.61 15.27
N ILE A 114 -12.42 2.43 14.32
CA ILE A 114 -13.02 2.61 12.97
C ILE A 114 -12.03 2.18 11.85
N PRO A 115 -11.69 0.87 11.75
CA PRO A 115 -10.86 0.33 10.66
C PRO A 115 -11.36 0.71 9.26
N GLN A 116 -12.68 0.90 9.14
CA GLN A 116 -13.36 1.22 7.88
C GLN A 116 -12.85 2.51 7.23
N GLN A 117 -12.32 3.48 8.00
CA GLN A 117 -11.74 4.72 7.45
C GLN A 117 -10.48 4.46 6.59
N ASN A 118 -9.71 3.44 6.95
CA ASN A 118 -8.58 2.95 6.16
C ASN A 118 -8.89 1.60 5.46
N GLY A 119 -10.18 1.28 5.28
CA GLY A 119 -10.59 -0.04 4.79
C GLY A 119 -10.09 -0.38 3.39
N ILE A 120 -9.60 0.59 2.62
CA ILE A 120 -8.93 0.35 1.33
C ILE A 120 -7.61 -0.37 1.55
N SER A 121 -6.71 0.17 2.39
CA SER A 121 -5.43 -0.48 2.66
C SER A 121 -5.62 -1.78 3.43
N GLU A 122 -6.53 -1.84 4.40
CA GLU A 122 -6.77 -3.08 5.15
C GLU A 122 -7.26 -4.23 4.26
N ARG A 123 -8.23 -3.97 3.37
CA ARG A 123 -8.70 -4.98 2.41
C ARG A 123 -7.60 -5.37 1.42
N ARG A 124 -6.81 -4.40 0.97
CA ARG A 124 -5.68 -4.66 0.07
C ARG A 124 -4.66 -5.56 0.75
N ASN A 125 -4.26 -5.25 1.98
CA ASN A 125 -3.29 -6.05 2.73
C ASN A 125 -3.77 -7.46 3.03
N ARG A 126 -5.05 -7.65 3.37
CA ARG A 126 -5.61 -8.99 3.50
C ARG A 126 -5.49 -9.78 2.20
N THR A 127 -5.86 -9.16 1.08
CA THR A 127 -5.75 -9.78 -0.25
C THR A 127 -4.30 -10.14 -0.58
N LEU A 128 -3.34 -9.25 -0.27
CA LEU A 128 -1.92 -9.50 -0.47
C LEU A 128 -1.43 -10.69 0.35
N LEU A 129 -1.74 -10.76 1.63
CA LEU A 129 -1.32 -11.87 2.49
C LEU A 129 -1.93 -13.20 2.05
N ASP A 130 -3.20 -13.22 1.63
CA ASP A 130 -3.86 -14.41 1.10
C ASP A 130 -3.18 -14.90 -0.20
N MET A 131 -2.82 -13.97 -1.11
CA MET A 131 -2.06 -14.28 -2.33
C MET A 131 -0.66 -14.79 -2.01
N VAL A 132 0.05 -14.15 -1.08
CA VAL A 132 1.38 -14.57 -0.63
C VAL A 132 1.36 -16.01 -0.12
N HIS A 133 0.43 -16.33 0.78
CA HIS A 133 0.28 -17.70 1.29
C HIS A 133 -0.03 -18.69 0.17
N SER A 134 -0.92 -18.32 -0.76
CA SER A 134 -1.30 -19.17 -1.89
C SER A 134 -0.14 -19.43 -2.85
N MET A 135 0.63 -18.39 -3.19
CA MET A 135 1.79 -18.47 -4.09
C MET A 135 2.91 -19.33 -3.51
N ILE A 136 3.25 -19.10 -2.23
CA ILE A 136 4.29 -19.89 -1.54
C ILE A 136 3.89 -21.36 -1.46
N SER A 137 2.64 -21.63 -1.07
CA SER A 137 2.10 -22.99 -0.95
C SER A 137 2.11 -23.71 -2.30
N TYR A 138 1.59 -23.07 -3.35
CA TYR A 138 1.55 -23.63 -4.70
C TYR A 138 2.94 -23.93 -5.26
N ALA A 139 3.88 -23.00 -5.08
CA ALA A 139 5.26 -23.16 -5.54
C ALA A 139 6.13 -24.06 -4.63
N GLN A 140 5.57 -24.56 -3.52
CA GLN A 140 6.28 -25.35 -2.51
C GLN A 140 7.55 -24.65 -1.99
N LEU A 141 7.50 -23.32 -1.85
CA LEU A 141 8.62 -22.53 -1.37
C LEU A 141 8.63 -22.44 0.16
N PRO A 142 9.81 -22.28 0.79
CA PRO A 142 9.88 -21.96 2.21
C PRO A 142 9.23 -20.61 2.51
N SER A 143 8.61 -20.45 3.69
CA SER A 143 7.96 -19.19 4.09
C SER A 143 8.89 -17.97 4.06
N SER A 144 10.22 -18.15 4.13
CA SER A 144 11.22 -17.08 3.95
C SER A 144 11.17 -16.38 2.57
N PHE A 145 10.44 -16.93 1.59
CA PHE A 145 10.22 -16.31 0.29
C PHE A 145 9.05 -15.31 0.26
N TRP A 146 8.40 -15.04 1.41
CA TRP A 146 7.25 -14.13 1.45
C TRP A 146 7.54 -12.73 0.88
N GLY A 147 8.78 -12.24 1.01
CA GLY A 147 9.18 -10.95 0.43
C GLY A 147 8.99 -10.91 -1.09
N TYR A 148 9.57 -11.87 -1.81
CA TYR A 148 9.39 -11.97 -3.26
C TYR A 148 7.93 -12.25 -3.64
N ALA A 149 7.22 -13.04 -2.84
CA ALA A 149 5.81 -13.35 -3.08
C ALA A 149 4.93 -12.09 -2.95
N VAL A 150 5.19 -11.21 -1.97
CA VAL A 150 4.39 -9.99 -1.77
C VAL A 150 4.65 -8.97 -2.88
N GLU A 151 5.91 -8.82 -3.32
CA GLU A 151 6.26 -7.98 -4.48
C GLU A 151 5.56 -8.49 -5.75
N SER A 152 5.58 -9.82 -5.96
CA SER A 152 4.90 -10.46 -7.10
C SER A 152 3.38 -10.26 -7.04
N ALA A 153 2.78 -10.39 -5.85
CA ALA A 153 1.35 -10.18 -5.65
C ALA A 153 0.94 -8.73 -5.94
N VAL A 154 1.71 -7.74 -5.45
CA VAL A 154 1.46 -6.32 -5.75
C VAL A 154 1.60 -6.04 -7.24
N HIS A 155 2.64 -6.59 -7.87
CA HIS A 155 2.85 -6.44 -9.31
C HIS A 155 1.66 -6.98 -10.11
N ILE A 156 1.18 -8.20 -9.81
CA ILE A 156 -0.01 -8.76 -10.44
C ILE A 156 -1.21 -7.85 -10.21
N LEU A 157 -1.47 -7.47 -8.96
CA LEU A 157 -2.65 -6.69 -8.60
C LEU A 157 -2.67 -5.27 -9.17
N ASN A 158 -1.51 -4.70 -9.52
CA ASN A 158 -1.45 -3.42 -10.22
C ASN A 158 -1.77 -3.56 -11.72
N ASN A 159 -1.58 -4.75 -12.29
CA ASN A 159 -1.73 -5.02 -13.72
C ASN A 159 -3.05 -5.73 -14.10
N VAL A 160 -3.87 -6.12 -13.13
CA VAL A 160 -5.17 -6.76 -13.38
C VAL A 160 -6.35 -5.81 -13.09
N PRO A 161 -7.50 -5.96 -13.77
CA PRO A 161 -8.68 -5.14 -13.49
C PRO A 161 -9.23 -5.35 -12.08
N LEU A 162 -9.66 -4.27 -11.42
CA LEU A 162 -10.38 -4.34 -10.14
C LEU A 162 -11.80 -3.80 -10.29
N LYS A 163 -12.79 -4.46 -9.67
CA LYS A 163 -14.20 -4.01 -9.67
C LYS A 163 -14.42 -2.57 -9.19
N SER A 164 -13.47 -2.01 -8.44
CA SER A 164 -13.58 -0.66 -7.86
C SER A 164 -13.17 0.46 -8.84
N VAL A 165 -12.55 0.12 -9.97
CA VAL A 165 -12.02 1.03 -11.00
C VAL A 165 -12.40 0.54 -12.39
N SER A 166 -12.42 1.43 -13.39
CA SER A 166 -12.79 1.11 -14.78
C SER A 166 -11.67 0.44 -15.56
N GLU A 167 -10.43 0.85 -15.30
CA GLU A 167 -9.21 0.33 -15.91
C GLU A 167 -8.33 -0.39 -14.87
N THR A 168 -7.23 -0.98 -15.30
CA THR A 168 -6.23 -1.51 -14.36
C THR A 168 -5.61 -0.38 -13.53
N PRO A 169 -5.16 -0.64 -12.28
CA PRO A 169 -4.47 0.38 -11.49
C PRO A 169 -3.26 0.96 -12.21
N PHE A 170 -2.52 0.13 -12.95
CA PHE A 170 -1.39 0.55 -13.77
C PHE A 170 -1.81 1.55 -14.84
N GLU A 171 -2.90 1.28 -15.58
CA GLU A 171 -3.42 2.20 -16.60
C GLU A 171 -3.82 3.55 -16.00
N LEU A 172 -4.54 3.54 -14.89
CA LEU A 172 -4.95 4.77 -14.20
C LEU A 172 -3.78 5.56 -13.63
N TRP A 173 -2.68 4.88 -13.31
CA TRP A 173 -1.48 5.49 -12.74
C TRP A 173 -0.50 6.01 -13.80
N ARG A 174 -0.22 5.21 -14.83
CA ARG A 174 0.79 5.49 -15.87
C ARG A 174 0.19 6.11 -17.14
N GLY A 175 -1.13 6.06 -17.30
CA GLY A 175 -1.82 6.60 -18.48
C GLY A 175 -1.74 5.72 -19.73
N HIS A 176 -1.21 4.50 -19.63
CA HIS A 176 -1.14 3.54 -20.73
C HIS A 176 -1.31 2.10 -20.26
N LYS A 177 -1.64 1.20 -21.18
CA LYS A 177 -1.84 -0.22 -20.89
C LYS A 177 -0.52 -0.89 -20.47
N PRO A 178 -0.54 -1.80 -19.47
CA PRO A 178 0.62 -2.61 -19.20
C PRO A 178 0.84 -3.64 -20.31
N SER A 179 2.11 -3.95 -20.60
CA SER A 179 2.40 -5.18 -21.33
C SER A 179 2.20 -6.36 -20.39
N LEU A 180 1.50 -7.40 -20.84
CA LEU A 180 1.30 -8.64 -20.09
C LEU A 180 2.00 -9.83 -20.74
N SER A 181 2.79 -9.62 -21.79
CA SER A 181 3.42 -10.70 -22.58
C SER A 181 4.45 -11.52 -21.80
N TYR A 182 4.96 -10.98 -20.69
CA TYR A 182 5.93 -11.67 -19.83
C TYR A 182 5.26 -12.53 -18.74
N PHE A 183 3.95 -12.39 -18.50
CA PHE A 183 3.24 -13.31 -17.63
C PHE A 183 3.19 -14.69 -18.30
N ARG A 184 3.71 -15.70 -17.60
CA ARG A 184 3.68 -17.10 -18.04
C ARG A 184 2.58 -17.83 -17.27
N ILE A 185 1.79 -18.64 -17.98
CA ILE A 185 0.72 -19.48 -17.46
C ILE A 185 1.18 -20.94 -17.53
#